data_AF-A0A1F9M5R7-F1
#
_entry.id   AF-A0A1F9M5R7-F1
#
_cell.length_a   1.000
_cell.length_b   1.000
_cell.length_c   1.000
_cell.angle_alpha   90.00
_cell.angle_beta   90.00
_cell.angle_gamma   90.00
#
_symmetry.space_group_name_H-M   'P 1'
#
loop_
_entity.id
_entity.type
_entity.pdbx_description
1 polymer ?
#
loop_
_entity_poly.entity_id
_entity_poly.type
_entity_poly.pdbx_seq_one_letter_code
_entity_poly.pdbx_strand_id
1 'polypeptide(L)'
;MLAQALLFFFPVSGSAIPKLSGSFSMEDTKVTTPESSSNLFQAGLNFDLVPVMTKRLGLLLNAKINFIDSGKESLWSGSWNAAPFGNLGVDLTGDSYGFNMRHSNYATLSANADLVDTKISRAAFSLAPQDLPRLAADYTTTKTTTSGIRNNEAQTDTISLFGDYQYEWLNFRGGYSTQESFSQGVLSFSSDSIFFGTGGSYEILPQTTLSGDVSLNQSTSQGSRGEQTTNTSKGLSLNLNSSPLEWLGVTGNFRKDLADSTGTLAVTGTSTGSQTIDVSGRLSPFPSLQFTATLGNRTFDDVALTRSVDYRTVAATFSDRLRDEIQVGLNLSRSAEFDPEQGDNIRDGFSLNSTMDLTPRISARVNFNVGRSENPGFVNTRLFGASGTFADRNLYNDRPVGFTFFDTINNELYTKLVNTNNATDWSLPVHFVLLTEQFTVSKTVQFNMIPTDKTSLALSLAANSNAEKLDLLELGSRTATSSFSYRPNLRTSYSLSGSANLPQTGAASYSTTASMSYRFFRGHQFTGSYSKTFTALKATDNFFGGVSISLFKRISLGLTYGTTQLFSEDQTHLFRATLSKSF
;
A
#
# COMPACT_ATOMS: atom_id res chain seq x y z
N MET A 1 23.37 42.00 -15.86
CA MET A 1 22.71 42.91 -14.89
C MET A 1 21.23 43.04 -15.20
N LEU A 2 20.45 41.99 -14.93
CA LEU A 2 18.98 41.94 -15.07
C LEU A 2 18.39 40.83 -14.17
N ALA A 3 19.01 40.63 -13.00
CA ALA A 3 18.65 39.59 -12.02
C ALA A 3 18.27 40.19 -10.65
N GLN A 4 18.06 41.50 -10.57
CA GLN A 4 17.70 42.22 -9.33
C GLN A 4 16.29 42.83 -9.35
N ALA A 5 15.45 42.49 -10.35
CA ALA A 5 14.10 43.03 -10.49
C ALA A 5 12.96 42.01 -10.23
N LEU A 6 13.27 40.80 -9.75
CA LEU A 6 12.27 39.80 -9.32
C LEU A 6 12.06 39.78 -7.79
N LEU A 7 12.51 40.84 -7.10
CA LEU A 7 12.30 41.05 -5.67
C LEU A 7 10.97 41.77 -5.44
N PHE A 8 10.02 41.04 -4.85
CA PHE A 8 8.85 41.53 -4.10
C PHE A 8 7.83 42.41 -4.85
N PHE A 9 7.02 41.80 -5.71
CA PHE A 9 5.64 42.26 -5.82
C PHE A 9 4.86 41.72 -4.61
N PHE A 10 4.64 42.57 -3.60
CA PHE A 10 3.62 42.30 -2.60
C PHE A 10 2.26 42.31 -3.33
N PRO A 11 1.45 41.24 -3.26
CA PRO A 11 0.10 41.28 -3.81
C PRO A 11 -0.68 42.41 -3.14
N VAL A 12 -1.43 43.15 -3.96
CA VAL A 12 -2.38 44.18 -3.52
C VAL A 12 -3.24 43.60 -2.40
N SER A 13 -3.36 44.37 -1.32
CA SER A 13 -3.98 44.00 -0.04
C SER A 13 -5.35 43.35 -0.17
N GLY A 14 -5.38 42.02 -0.33
CA GLY A 14 -6.51 41.17 0.00
C GLY A 14 -6.57 40.96 1.51
N SER A 15 -7.77 40.85 2.07
CA SER A 15 -7.97 40.58 3.49
C SER A 15 -7.45 39.18 3.86
N ALA A 16 -6.19 39.07 4.28
CA ALA A 16 -5.70 37.85 4.89
C ALA A 16 -6.48 37.55 6.16
N ILE A 17 -6.76 36.27 6.40
CA ILE A 17 -7.30 35.77 7.66
C ILE A 17 -6.10 35.15 8.42
N PRO A 18 -5.49 35.86 9.38
CA PRO A 18 -4.40 35.30 10.16
C PRO A 18 -4.97 34.40 11.27
N LYS A 19 -4.73 33.09 11.22
CA LYS A 19 -5.05 32.16 12.30
C LYS A 19 -3.78 31.86 13.11
N LEU A 20 -3.79 32.17 14.40
CA LEU A 20 -2.73 31.77 15.32
C LEU A 20 -3.29 30.68 16.23
N SER A 21 -2.76 29.45 16.18
CA SER A 21 -3.25 28.36 17.02
C SER A 21 -2.11 27.56 17.64
N GLY A 22 -2.28 27.10 18.86
CA GLY A 22 -1.25 26.32 19.53
C GLY A 22 -1.73 25.76 20.85
N SER A 23 -1.15 24.63 21.25
CA SER A 23 -1.23 24.10 22.59
C SER A 23 0.17 24.06 23.17
N PHE A 24 0.37 24.75 24.26
CA PHE A 24 1.61 24.72 25.02
C PHE A 24 1.32 23.97 26.31
N SER A 25 2.15 23.01 26.70
CA SER A 25 2.06 22.31 27.96
C SER A 25 3.45 22.19 28.58
N MET A 26 3.61 22.75 29.78
CA MET A 26 4.72 22.42 30.66
C MET A 26 4.33 21.17 31.42
N GLU A 27 5.12 20.11 31.26
CA GLU A 27 5.01 18.90 32.04
C GLU A 27 6.32 18.69 32.81
N ASP A 28 6.22 18.66 34.13
CA ASP A 28 7.33 18.40 35.05
C ASP A 28 7.29 16.93 35.47
N THR A 29 8.29 16.18 35.03
CA THR A 29 8.42 14.74 35.30
C THR A 29 9.69 14.51 36.10
N LYS A 30 9.58 14.22 37.41
CA LYS A 30 10.71 13.74 38.21
C LYS A 30 10.86 12.24 37.99
N VAL A 31 11.77 11.82 37.11
CA VAL A 31 12.11 10.41 36.89
C VAL A 31 13.37 10.09 37.69
N THR A 32 13.22 9.34 38.78
CA THR A 32 14.38 8.85 39.56
C THR A 32 14.65 7.35 39.34
N THR A 33 13.66 6.60 38.84
CA THR A 33 13.78 5.18 38.42
C THR A 33 12.75 4.86 37.32
N PRO A 34 12.89 3.76 36.55
CA PRO A 34 11.93 3.34 35.51
C PRO A 34 10.50 3.13 36.04
N GLU A 35 10.33 2.94 37.35
CA GLU A 35 9.06 2.62 38.00
C GLU A 35 8.40 3.84 38.68
N SER A 36 9.06 5.00 38.69
CA SER A 36 8.56 6.21 39.38
C SER A 36 8.44 7.40 38.41
N SER A 37 7.38 7.44 37.60
CA SER A 37 6.95 8.69 36.96
C SER A 37 5.85 9.34 37.80
N SER A 38 6.21 10.36 38.58
CA SER A 38 5.25 11.26 39.19
C SER A 38 5.28 12.59 38.44
N ASN A 39 4.18 12.92 37.75
CA ASN A 39 3.98 14.24 37.16
C ASN A 39 3.72 15.23 38.29
N LEU A 40 4.71 16.09 38.58
CA LEU A 40 4.64 17.08 39.68
C LEU A 40 3.87 18.33 39.25
N PHE A 41 3.91 18.68 37.96
CA PHE A 41 3.23 19.84 37.42
C PHE A 41 2.85 19.58 35.96
N GLN A 42 1.58 19.79 35.61
CA GLN A 42 1.15 19.86 34.21
C GLN A 42 0.29 21.11 34.07
N ALA A 43 0.80 22.11 33.36
CA ALA A 43 0.07 23.32 33.03
C ALA A 43 0.17 23.56 31.54
N GLY A 44 -0.95 23.90 30.91
CA GLY A 44 -0.96 24.21 29.49
C GLY A 44 -1.84 25.39 29.14
N LEU A 45 -1.54 25.97 27.98
CA LEU A 45 -2.26 27.06 27.33
C LEU A 45 -2.61 26.58 25.92
N ASN A 46 -3.90 26.38 25.68
CA ASN A 46 -4.41 26.22 24.32
C ASN A 46 -4.97 27.56 23.87
N PHE A 47 -4.53 28.07 22.73
CA PHE A 47 -5.13 29.23 22.09
C PHE A 47 -5.45 28.91 20.64
N ASP A 48 -6.59 29.42 20.17
CA ASP A 48 -6.98 29.43 18.78
C ASP A 48 -7.54 30.82 18.49
N LEU A 49 -6.70 31.67 17.90
CA LEU A 49 -7.02 33.04 17.56
C LEU A 49 -7.34 33.10 16.08
N VAL A 50 -8.64 33.18 15.78
CA VAL A 50 -9.16 33.54 14.47
C VAL A 50 -9.74 34.96 14.60
N PRO A 51 -9.05 36.01 14.12
CA PRO A 51 -9.58 37.36 14.16
C PRO A 51 -10.72 37.44 13.15
N VAL A 52 -11.93 37.61 13.70
CA VAL A 52 -13.09 38.06 12.95
C VAL A 52 -12.85 39.53 12.62
N MET A 53 -12.78 39.87 11.33
CA MET A 53 -12.74 41.27 10.92
C MET A 53 -13.88 42.05 11.61
N THR A 54 -13.51 43.23 12.13
CA THR A 54 -14.32 44.32 12.70
C THR A 54 -14.98 44.23 14.09
N LYS A 55 -14.61 43.31 15.00
CA LYS A 55 -14.49 43.54 16.48
C LYS A 55 -14.70 42.26 17.30
N ARG A 56 -13.98 42.23 18.43
CA ARG A 56 -13.99 41.30 19.58
C ARG A 56 -13.09 40.07 19.45
N LEU A 57 -11.89 40.24 19.99
CA LEU A 57 -10.92 39.21 20.33
C LEU A 57 -11.53 38.22 21.33
N GLY A 58 -11.73 36.96 20.93
CA GLY A 58 -12.10 35.87 21.83
C GLY A 58 -10.84 35.10 22.26
N LEU A 59 -10.37 35.36 23.49
CA LEU A 59 -9.30 34.60 24.13
C LEU A 59 -9.95 33.49 24.97
N LEU A 60 -9.84 32.22 24.53
CA LEU A 60 -10.23 31.07 25.35
C LEU A 60 -8.98 30.54 26.07
N LEU A 61 -8.80 30.91 27.34
CA LEU A 61 -7.71 30.42 28.20
C LEU A 61 -8.19 29.16 28.94
N ASN A 62 -7.74 27.98 28.49
CA ASN A 62 -7.89 26.73 29.25
C ASN A 62 -6.59 26.44 30.02
N ALA A 63 -6.53 26.87 31.29
CA ALA A 63 -5.46 26.52 32.21
C ALA A 63 -5.94 25.42 33.17
N LYS A 64 -5.31 24.24 33.14
CA LYS A 64 -5.48 23.20 34.16
C LYS A 64 -4.30 23.29 35.11
N ILE A 65 -4.56 23.60 36.37
CA ILE A 65 -3.55 23.64 37.43
C ILE A 65 -3.84 22.50 38.38
N ASN A 66 -3.01 21.45 38.36
CA ASN A 66 -3.05 20.37 39.34
C ASN A 66 -1.87 20.54 40.31
N PHE A 67 -2.16 20.74 41.59
CA PHE A 67 -1.16 20.71 42.66
C PHE A 67 -1.16 19.34 43.34
N ILE A 68 0.01 18.72 43.46
CA ILE A 68 0.23 17.59 44.37
C ILE A 68 1.34 18.02 45.32
N ASP A 69 0.97 18.31 46.57
CA ASP A 69 1.91 18.59 47.66
C ASP A 69 2.56 17.27 48.11
N SER A 70 3.79 17.00 47.65
CA SER A 70 4.62 15.95 48.24
C SER A 70 5.50 16.58 49.31
N GLY A 71 4.99 16.55 50.54
CA GLY A 71 5.69 17.07 51.70
C GLY A 71 7.11 16.54 51.84
N LYS A 72 7.99 17.45 52.28
CA LYS A 72 9.38 17.24 52.72
C LYS A 72 10.42 17.01 51.62
N GLU A 73 10.63 17.99 50.76
CA GLU A 73 11.96 18.34 50.25
C GLU A 73 11.92 19.77 49.70
N SER A 74 12.95 20.55 50.00
CA SER A 74 13.10 21.92 49.49
C SER A 74 13.09 21.89 47.95
N LEU A 75 12.00 22.37 47.34
CA LEU A 75 11.81 22.55 45.90
C LEU A 75 12.93 23.38 45.22
N TRP A 76 13.83 24.01 45.97
CA TRP A 76 14.75 25.03 45.48
C TRP A 76 16.18 24.55 45.17
N SER A 77 16.51 23.26 45.37
CA SER A 77 17.92 22.80 45.29
C SER A 77 18.23 21.67 44.29
N GLY A 78 17.32 21.29 43.41
CA GLY A 78 17.59 20.33 42.33
C GLY A 78 17.29 20.96 40.97
N SER A 79 18.22 20.91 40.03
CA SER A 79 18.12 21.48 38.68
C SER A 79 16.75 21.26 38.03
N TRP A 80 15.96 22.33 37.96
CA TRP A 80 14.65 22.36 37.31
C TRP A 80 14.87 22.22 35.80
N ASN A 81 14.48 21.10 35.21
CA ASN A 81 14.50 20.92 33.76
C ASN A 81 13.09 21.14 33.22
N ALA A 82 12.65 22.40 33.19
CA ALA A 82 11.40 22.78 32.54
C ALA A 82 11.60 22.70 31.02
N ALA A 83 11.18 21.59 30.40
CA ALA A 83 11.13 21.47 28.96
C ALA A 83 9.74 21.92 28.46
N PRO A 84 9.64 22.98 27.65
CA PRO A 84 8.37 23.35 27.02
C PRO A 84 7.97 22.27 26.00
N PHE A 85 6.81 21.65 26.18
CA PHE A 85 6.22 20.70 25.22
C PHE A 85 4.97 21.32 24.59
N GLY A 86 4.67 20.93 23.36
CA GLY A 86 3.48 21.42 22.67
C GLY A 86 3.74 21.90 21.25
N ASN A 87 2.69 22.38 20.60
CA ASN A 87 2.70 22.86 19.23
C ASN A 87 2.34 24.35 19.16
N LEU A 88 3.14 25.11 18.43
CA LEU A 88 2.85 26.48 18.02
C LEU A 88 2.65 26.49 16.52
N GLY A 89 1.51 27.01 16.05
CA GLY A 89 1.15 27.13 14.64
C GLY A 89 0.74 28.55 14.30
N VAL A 90 1.32 29.11 13.24
CA VAL A 90 0.89 30.36 12.61
C VAL A 90 0.42 30.03 11.21
N ASP A 91 -0.83 30.30 10.89
CA ASP A 91 -1.43 30.17 9.57
C ASP A 91 -1.85 31.54 9.06
N LEU A 92 -1.30 31.99 7.95
CA LEU A 92 -1.78 33.17 7.23
C LEU A 92 -2.30 32.67 5.88
N THR A 93 -3.55 32.95 5.57
CA THR A 93 -4.12 32.58 4.28
C THR A 93 -4.87 33.77 3.70
N GLY A 94 -4.55 34.11 2.46
CA GLY A 94 -5.29 35.04 1.62
C GLY A 94 -5.75 34.34 0.34
N ASP A 95 -6.37 35.09 -0.57
CA ASP A 95 -6.98 34.52 -1.79
C ASP A 95 -5.96 33.86 -2.73
N SER A 96 -4.71 34.32 -2.70
CA SER A 96 -3.64 33.89 -3.61
C SER A 96 -2.36 33.47 -2.89
N TYR A 97 -2.34 33.40 -1.56
CA TYR A 97 -1.15 32.99 -0.82
C TYR A 97 -1.48 32.29 0.49
N GLY A 98 -0.58 31.41 0.91
CA GLY A 98 -0.60 30.72 2.19
C GLY A 98 0.77 30.76 2.86
N PHE A 99 0.79 30.91 4.17
CA PHE A 99 1.99 30.79 4.98
C PHE A 99 1.66 30.01 6.25
N ASN A 100 2.32 28.88 6.46
CA ASN A 100 2.16 28.04 7.63
C ASN A 100 3.52 27.92 8.32
N MET A 101 3.62 28.35 9.58
CA MET A 101 4.73 27.97 10.45
C MET A 101 4.21 27.04 11.53
N ARG A 102 4.93 25.95 11.79
CA ARG A 102 4.62 25.05 12.88
C ARG A 102 5.90 24.69 13.62
N HIS A 103 5.93 24.92 14.93
CA HIS A 103 6.93 24.35 15.82
C HIS A 103 6.23 23.33 16.72
N SER A 104 6.83 22.18 16.96
CA SER A 104 6.29 21.15 17.83
C SER A 104 7.41 20.50 18.60
N ASN A 105 7.27 20.38 19.90
CA ASN A 105 8.22 19.67 20.76
C ASN A 105 7.50 18.56 21.52
N TYR A 106 8.00 17.34 21.46
CA TYR A 106 7.48 16.19 22.20
C TYR A 106 8.60 15.35 22.79
N ALA A 107 8.43 14.93 24.04
CA ALA A 107 9.29 13.94 24.68
C ALA A 107 8.58 12.58 24.71
N THR A 108 9.33 11.53 24.42
CA THR A 108 8.90 10.13 24.59
C THR A 108 9.91 9.38 25.44
N LEU A 109 9.46 8.38 26.19
CA LEU A 109 10.34 7.42 26.85
C LEU A 109 10.59 6.27 25.87
N SER A 110 11.86 6.00 25.57
CA SER A 110 12.25 4.87 24.73
C SER A 110 12.05 3.55 25.46
N ALA A 111 12.11 2.43 24.73
CA ALA A 111 12.06 1.08 25.32
C ALA A 111 13.20 0.81 26.33
N ASN A 112 14.28 1.59 26.29
CA ASN A 112 15.41 1.51 27.21
C ASN A 112 15.29 2.48 28.40
N ALA A 113 14.13 3.11 28.59
CA ALA A 113 13.88 4.16 29.58
C ALA A 113 14.70 5.45 29.38
N ASP A 114 15.24 5.67 28.18
CA ASP A 114 15.87 6.93 27.81
C ASP A 114 14.81 7.96 27.42
N LEU A 115 14.96 9.20 27.88
CA LEU A 115 14.11 10.32 27.46
C LEU A 115 14.56 10.78 26.06
N VAL A 116 13.68 10.68 25.07
CA VAL A 116 13.91 11.13 23.69
C VAL A 116 13.10 12.39 23.43
N ASP A 117 13.77 13.53 23.29
CA ASP A 117 13.16 14.83 22.97
C ASP A 117 13.23 15.06 21.45
N THR A 118 12.07 15.24 20.82
CA THR A 118 11.97 15.47 19.37
C THR A 118 11.32 16.82 19.07
N LYS A 119 12.06 17.67 18.37
CA LYS A 119 11.66 19.01 17.93
C LYS A 119 11.44 19.00 16.43
N ILE A 120 10.23 19.34 16.00
CA ILE A 120 9.88 19.55 14.59
C ILE A 120 9.60 21.04 14.40
N SER A 121 10.33 21.69 13.49
CA SER A 121 10.01 23.05 13.05
C SER A 121 9.77 23.05 11.55
N ARG A 122 8.68 23.65 11.11
CA ARG A 122 8.26 23.74 9.71
C ARG A 122 7.90 25.17 9.38
N ALA A 123 8.31 25.63 8.20
CA ALA A 123 7.84 26.85 7.58
C ALA A 123 7.49 26.54 6.12
N ALA A 124 6.23 26.74 5.75
CA ALA A 124 5.71 26.53 4.42
C ALA A 124 5.11 27.83 3.89
N PHE A 125 5.42 28.15 2.64
CA PHE A 125 4.90 29.29 1.91
C PHE A 125 4.32 28.80 0.59
N SER A 126 3.16 29.31 0.21
CA SER A 126 2.56 29.09 -1.11
C SER A 126 2.06 30.41 -1.67
N LEU A 127 2.25 30.61 -2.96
CA LEU A 127 1.76 31.74 -3.74
C LEU A 127 1.09 31.13 -4.97
N ALA A 128 -0.19 31.36 -5.15
CA ALA A 128 -0.99 30.86 -6.27
C ALA A 128 -1.93 31.99 -6.76
N PRO A 129 -1.39 33.00 -7.45
CA PRO A 129 -2.21 34.06 -8.02
C PRO A 129 -3.05 33.50 -9.18
N GLN A 130 -4.21 34.11 -9.42
CA GLN A 130 -4.99 33.79 -10.61
C GLN A 130 -4.17 34.12 -11.86
N ASP A 131 -4.14 33.19 -12.83
CA ASP A 131 -3.46 33.31 -14.12
C ASP A 131 -1.92 33.50 -14.09
N LEU A 132 -1.26 33.24 -12.96
CA LEU A 132 0.19 33.31 -12.81
C LEU A 132 0.79 31.98 -12.30
N PRO A 133 2.11 31.75 -12.46
CA PRO A 133 2.76 30.58 -11.89
C PRO A 133 2.54 30.49 -10.39
N ARG A 134 2.21 29.30 -9.93
CA ARG A 134 2.17 29.00 -8.51
C ARG A 134 3.57 28.64 -8.05
N LEU A 135 3.89 29.03 -6.84
CA LEU A 135 5.16 28.75 -6.17
C LEU A 135 4.86 28.26 -4.77
N ALA A 136 5.52 27.18 -4.36
CA ALA A 136 5.46 26.66 -3.01
C ALA A 136 6.89 26.39 -2.51
N ALA A 137 7.16 26.76 -1.27
CA ALA A 137 8.41 26.51 -0.58
C ALA A 137 8.10 25.91 0.79
N ASP A 138 8.78 24.85 1.17
CA ASP A 138 8.66 24.22 2.48
C ASP A 138 10.05 23.96 3.05
N TYR A 139 10.26 24.34 4.30
CA TYR A 139 11.41 23.97 5.09
C TYR A 139 10.93 23.24 6.34
N THR A 140 11.45 22.05 6.58
CA THR A 140 11.18 21.28 7.79
C THR A 140 12.50 20.81 8.40
N THR A 141 12.68 21.04 9.69
CA THR A 141 13.80 20.51 10.49
C THR A 141 13.24 19.64 11.61
N THR A 142 13.79 18.44 11.75
CA THR A 142 13.48 17.50 12.83
C THR A 142 14.75 17.22 13.60
N LYS A 143 14.77 17.54 14.89
CA LYS A 143 15.89 17.29 15.80
C LYS A 143 15.46 16.32 16.89
N THR A 144 16.24 15.27 17.10
CA THR A 144 16.00 14.26 18.11
C THR A 144 17.22 14.19 19.03
N THR A 145 17.00 14.32 20.34
CA THR A 145 18.04 14.21 21.37
C THR A 145 17.67 13.14 22.37
N THR A 146 18.62 12.27 22.73
CA THR A 146 18.40 11.20 23.72
C THR A 146 19.15 11.53 25.00
N SER A 147 18.42 11.69 26.12
CA SER A 147 18.97 11.95 27.45
C SER A 147 19.82 10.76 27.93
N GLY A 148 20.90 11.04 28.67
CA GLY A 148 21.77 10.01 29.25
C GLY A 148 22.97 9.61 28.36
N ILE A 149 22.94 9.95 27.06
CA ILE A 149 24.05 9.71 26.13
C ILE A 149 24.66 11.06 25.74
N ARG A 150 25.90 11.34 26.19
CA ARG A 150 26.63 12.53 25.70
C ARG A 150 26.78 12.40 24.18
N ASN A 151 26.45 13.48 23.46
CA ASN A 151 26.66 13.61 22.02
C ASN A 151 25.81 12.66 21.16
N ASN A 152 24.49 12.59 21.37
CA ASN A 152 23.56 11.81 20.53
C ASN A 152 22.38 12.67 20.04
N GLU A 153 22.71 13.69 19.23
CA GLU A 153 21.74 14.52 18.50
C GLU A 153 21.67 14.02 17.05
N ALA A 154 20.46 13.73 16.59
CA ALA A 154 20.15 13.48 15.19
C ALA A 154 19.29 14.63 14.65
N GLN A 155 19.67 15.20 13.52
CA GLN A 155 18.98 16.28 12.84
C GLN A 155 18.71 15.89 11.40
N THR A 156 17.48 16.08 10.94
CA THR A 156 17.09 15.95 9.53
C THR A 156 16.47 17.26 9.09
N ASP A 157 17.10 17.92 8.12
CA ASP A 157 16.61 19.11 7.47
C ASP A 157 16.08 18.74 6.09
N THR A 158 14.95 19.31 5.69
CA THR A 158 14.33 19.12 4.39
C THR A 158 13.90 20.46 3.84
N ILE A 159 14.34 20.79 2.64
CA ILE A 159 13.87 21.95 1.88
C ILE A 159 13.18 21.42 0.63
N SER A 160 12.01 21.95 0.28
CA SER A 160 11.38 21.70 -1.01
C SER A 160 10.89 23.01 -1.61
N LEU A 161 11.11 23.16 -2.91
CA LEU A 161 10.67 24.27 -3.75
C LEU A 161 9.92 23.65 -4.92
N PHE A 162 8.70 24.09 -5.16
CA PHE A 162 7.83 23.59 -6.23
C PHE A 162 7.22 24.78 -6.96
N GLY A 163 7.10 24.70 -8.27
CA GLY A 163 6.30 25.64 -9.03
C GLY A 163 5.61 24.96 -10.19
N ASP A 164 4.40 25.44 -10.49
CA ASP A 164 3.63 25.02 -11.65
C ASP A 164 2.98 26.22 -12.34
N TYR A 165 2.85 26.14 -13.66
CA TYR A 165 2.21 27.17 -14.48
C TYR A 165 1.38 26.52 -15.57
N GLN A 166 0.08 26.79 -15.52
CA GLN A 166 -0.86 26.35 -16.54
C GLN A 166 -1.01 27.45 -17.61
N TYR A 167 -0.66 27.12 -18.85
CA TYR A 167 -0.88 27.96 -20.02
C TYR A 167 -1.77 27.21 -21.01
N GLU A 168 -3.03 27.62 -21.11
CA GLU A 168 -4.07 26.96 -21.90
C GLU A 168 -4.17 25.45 -21.55
N TRP A 169 -3.83 24.59 -22.51
CA TRP A 169 -3.85 23.14 -22.42
C TRP A 169 -2.51 22.55 -21.95
N LEU A 170 -1.47 23.37 -21.74
CA LEU A 170 -0.15 22.98 -21.24
C LEU A 170 0.00 23.33 -19.75
N ASN A 171 0.74 22.49 -19.05
CA ASN A 171 1.13 22.66 -17.66
C ASN A 171 2.63 22.40 -17.53
N PHE A 172 3.37 23.43 -17.13
CA PHE A 172 4.79 23.36 -16.82
C PHE A 172 4.94 23.19 -15.31
N ARG A 173 5.75 22.24 -14.89
CA ARG A 173 6.04 21.98 -13.48
C ARG A 173 7.52 21.83 -13.26
N GLY A 174 8.01 22.28 -12.12
CA GLY A 174 9.40 22.12 -11.76
C GLY A 174 9.62 22.32 -10.28
N GLY A 175 10.74 21.82 -9.79
CA GLY A 175 11.08 21.99 -8.40
C GLY A 175 12.37 21.33 -8.00
N TYR A 176 12.71 21.58 -6.76
CA TYR A 176 13.94 21.15 -6.11
C TYR A 176 13.59 20.70 -4.71
N SER A 177 14.18 19.61 -4.25
CA SER A 177 14.11 19.20 -2.86
C SER A 177 15.47 18.72 -2.41
N THR A 178 15.83 19.03 -1.18
CA THR A 178 17.04 18.52 -0.53
C THR A 178 16.68 18.02 0.85
N GLN A 179 17.36 16.95 1.25
CA GLN A 179 17.28 16.38 2.58
C GLN A 179 18.69 16.14 3.09
N GLU A 180 19.02 16.77 4.21
CA GLU A 180 20.29 16.58 4.91
C GLU A 180 20.01 15.90 6.25
N SER A 181 20.71 14.81 6.53
CA SER A 181 20.59 14.08 7.79
C SER A 181 21.95 13.96 8.45
N PHE A 182 22.03 14.48 9.66
CA PHE A 182 23.18 14.44 10.55
C PHE A 182 22.82 13.63 11.79
N SER A 183 23.72 12.76 12.24
CA SER A 183 23.57 12.11 13.54
C SER A 183 24.95 11.86 14.13
N GLN A 184 25.16 12.22 15.40
CA GLN A 184 26.45 12.01 16.03
C GLN A 184 26.75 10.52 16.20
N GLY A 185 27.88 10.06 15.65
CA GLY A 185 28.27 8.65 15.65
C GLY A 185 27.73 7.83 14.47
N VAL A 186 26.83 8.41 13.66
CA VAL A 186 26.39 7.84 12.39
C VAL A 186 26.86 8.75 11.25
N LEU A 187 27.15 8.09 10.14
CA LEU A 187 27.62 8.68 8.90
C LEU A 187 26.55 9.61 8.30
N SER A 188 26.89 10.89 8.03
CA SER A 188 25.96 11.88 7.46
C SER A 188 25.49 11.48 6.06
N PHE A 189 24.23 11.79 5.75
CA PHE A 189 23.61 11.51 4.46
C PHE A 189 22.97 12.79 3.92
N SER A 190 23.26 13.14 2.67
CA SER A 190 22.58 14.22 1.96
C SER A 190 21.96 13.68 0.68
N SER A 191 20.77 14.12 0.34
CA SER A 191 20.14 13.83 -0.94
C SER A 191 19.45 15.05 -1.51
N ASP A 192 19.78 15.38 -2.75
CA ASP A 192 19.15 16.42 -3.55
C ASP A 192 18.32 15.77 -4.66
N SER A 193 17.22 16.41 -5.05
CA SER A 193 16.41 16.04 -6.20
C SER A 193 15.92 17.29 -6.93
N ILE A 194 16.14 17.35 -8.23
CA ILE A 194 15.59 18.36 -9.12
C ILE A 194 14.63 17.64 -10.05
N PHE A 195 13.41 18.15 -10.17
CA PHE A 195 12.45 17.67 -11.16
C PHE A 195 11.99 18.80 -12.07
N PHE A 196 11.74 18.45 -13.33
CA PHE A 196 11.13 19.30 -14.33
C PHE A 196 10.13 18.44 -15.10
N GLY A 197 8.99 19.00 -15.47
CA GLY A 197 8.05 18.34 -16.33
C GLY A 197 7.18 19.31 -17.10
N THR A 198 6.68 18.86 -18.23
CA THR A 198 5.69 19.57 -19.02
C THR A 198 4.69 18.56 -19.52
N GLY A 199 3.41 18.86 -19.37
CA GLY A 199 2.36 17.97 -19.84
C GLY A 199 1.14 18.77 -20.23
N GLY A 200 0.22 18.14 -20.94
CA GLY A 200 -0.97 18.83 -21.42
C GLY A 200 -1.98 17.90 -22.03
N SER A 201 -3.16 18.44 -22.31
CA SER A 201 -4.27 17.70 -22.90
C SER A 201 -5.04 18.61 -23.84
N TYR A 202 -5.10 18.23 -25.11
CA TYR A 202 -5.73 19.03 -26.15
C TYR A 202 -6.71 18.20 -26.98
N GLU A 203 -7.88 18.76 -27.28
CA GLU A 203 -8.85 18.14 -28.18
C GLU A 203 -8.41 18.37 -29.64
N ILE A 204 -7.79 17.36 -30.26
CA ILE A 204 -7.25 17.45 -31.63
C ILE A 204 -8.34 17.29 -32.70
N LEU A 205 -9.43 16.60 -32.37
CA LEU A 205 -10.63 16.39 -33.18
C LEU A 205 -11.82 16.30 -32.21
N PRO A 206 -13.07 16.55 -32.66
CA PRO A 206 -14.25 16.38 -31.82
C PRO A 206 -14.24 15.02 -31.10
N GLN A 207 -14.40 15.04 -29.77
CA GLN A 207 -14.40 13.84 -28.92
C GLN A 207 -13.09 13.03 -28.99
N THR A 208 -11.99 13.65 -29.41
CA THR A 208 -10.65 13.05 -29.48
C THR A 208 -9.63 13.93 -28.79
N THR A 209 -9.14 13.47 -27.65
CA THR A 209 -8.16 14.16 -26.83
C THR A 209 -6.80 13.49 -26.98
N LEU A 210 -5.78 14.28 -27.27
CA LEU A 210 -4.38 13.89 -27.15
C LEU A 210 -3.83 14.53 -25.88
N SER A 211 -3.33 13.70 -24.98
CA SER A 211 -2.61 14.14 -23.79
C SER A 211 -1.20 13.58 -23.79
N GLY A 212 -0.30 14.31 -23.14
CA GLY A 212 1.09 13.90 -23.07
C GLY A 212 1.78 14.54 -21.88
N ASP A 213 2.85 13.90 -21.44
CA ASP A 213 3.63 14.34 -20.30
C ASP A 213 5.10 13.95 -20.51
N VAL A 214 5.99 14.90 -20.30
CA VAL A 214 7.43 14.68 -20.25
C VAL A 214 7.88 15.06 -18.86
N SER A 215 8.67 14.20 -18.23
CA SER A 215 9.27 14.46 -16.92
C SER A 215 10.74 14.09 -16.92
N LEU A 216 11.52 14.88 -16.18
CA LEU A 216 12.93 14.69 -15.93
C LEU A 216 13.10 14.86 -14.42
N ASN A 217 13.67 13.86 -13.76
CA ASN A 217 14.01 13.96 -12.34
C ASN A 217 15.42 13.43 -12.14
N GLN A 218 16.28 14.27 -11.59
CA GLN A 218 17.63 13.94 -11.20
C GLN A 218 17.69 13.96 -9.68
N SER A 219 18.09 12.84 -9.08
CA SER A 219 18.38 12.77 -7.66
C SER A 219 19.84 12.43 -7.43
N THR A 220 20.50 13.14 -6.54
CA THR A 220 21.88 12.94 -6.15
C THR A 220 21.87 12.62 -4.67
N SER A 221 22.43 11.48 -4.29
CA SER A 221 22.64 11.09 -2.90
C SER A 221 24.13 11.03 -2.62
N GLN A 222 24.54 11.55 -1.48
CA GLN A 222 25.91 11.51 -1.01
C GLN A 222 25.95 10.77 0.32
N GLY A 223 26.65 9.63 0.30
CA GLY A 223 27.01 8.93 1.51
C GLY A 223 28.16 9.62 2.23
N SER A 224 28.21 9.43 3.54
CA SER A 224 29.26 9.91 4.45
C SER A 224 30.73 9.69 4.09
N ARG A 225 31.05 8.71 3.23
CA ARG A 225 32.41 8.45 2.75
C ARG A 225 32.78 9.30 1.54
N GLY A 226 31.90 10.22 1.15
CA GLY A 226 32.03 11.02 -0.08
C GLY A 226 31.59 10.27 -1.34
N GLU A 227 31.02 9.07 -1.19
CA GLU A 227 30.46 8.30 -2.30
C GLU A 227 29.18 8.97 -2.77
N GLN A 228 29.19 9.41 -4.03
CA GLN A 228 28.07 10.10 -4.64
C GLN A 228 27.39 9.17 -5.64
N THR A 229 26.08 9.00 -5.51
CA THR A 229 25.23 8.30 -6.46
C THR A 229 24.23 9.28 -7.04
N THR A 230 24.28 9.48 -8.35
CA THR A 230 23.34 10.29 -9.11
C THR A 230 22.45 9.40 -9.96
N ASN A 231 21.15 9.46 -9.71
CA ASN A 231 20.09 8.79 -10.44
C ASN A 231 19.35 9.82 -11.31
N THR A 232 19.35 9.62 -12.62
CA THR A 232 18.58 10.43 -13.56
C THR A 232 17.44 9.60 -14.13
N SER A 233 16.22 10.04 -13.92
CA SER A 233 15.02 9.45 -14.51
C SER A 233 14.41 10.39 -15.54
N LYS A 234 13.96 9.84 -16.67
CA LYS A 234 13.30 10.55 -17.76
C LYS A 234 12.03 9.78 -18.14
N GLY A 235 10.87 10.41 -18.03
CA GLY A 235 9.58 9.84 -18.40
C GLY A 235 8.99 10.57 -19.60
N LEU A 236 8.44 9.82 -20.54
CA LEU A 236 7.58 10.32 -21.61
C LEU A 236 6.31 9.49 -21.60
N SER A 237 5.15 10.13 -21.55
CA SER A 237 3.86 9.49 -21.76
C SER A 237 3.05 10.24 -22.80
N LEU A 238 2.33 9.50 -23.63
CA LEU A 238 1.40 9.99 -24.63
C LEU A 238 0.14 9.13 -24.53
N ASN A 239 -1.02 9.77 -24.46
CA ASN A 239 -2.31 9.12 -24.43
C ASN A 239 -3.23 9.77 -25.46
N LEU A 240 -3.76 8.96 -26.36
CA LEU A 240 -4.81 9.35 -27.29
C LEU A 240 -6.09 8.71 -26.80
N ASN A 241 -7.14 9.49 -26.57
CA ASN A 241 -8.46 8.99 -26.24
C ASN A 241 -9.47 9.56 -27.24
N SER A 242 -10.03 8.70 -28.09
CA SER A 242 -10.99 9.04 -29.13
C SER A 242 -12.29 8.30 -28.90
N SER A 243 -13.41 9.00 -28.91
CA SER A 243 -14.75 8.42 -28.87
C SER A 243 -15.63 9.08 -29.91
N PRO A 244 -15.37 8.85 -31.22
CA PRO A 244 -16.06 9.56 -32.30
C PRO A 244 -17.55 9.24 -32.38
N LEU A 245 -17.99 8.15 -31.74
CA LEU A 245 -19.38 7.73 -31.63
C LEU A 245 -19.61 7.19 -30.21
N GLU A 246 -20.83 7.30 -29.68
CA GLU A 246 -21.15 6.79 -28.33
C GLU A 246 -20.87 5.29 -28.18
N TRP A 247 -21.05 4.53 -29.27
CA TRP A 247 -20.83 3.08 -29.33
C TRP A 247 -19.40 2.68 -29.73
N LEU A 248 -18.51 3.62 -30.07
CA LEU A 248 -17.13 3.31 -30.51
C LEU A 248 -16.11 4.21 -29.80
N GLY A 249 -15.16 3.59 -29.10
CA GLY A 249 -14.01 4.27 -28.51
C GLY A 249 -12.70 3.61 -28.89
N VAL A 250 -11.64 4.39 -28.99
CA VAL A 250 -10.27 3.94 -29.19
C VAL A 250 -9.36 4.72 -28.25
N THR A 251 -8.53 4.02 -27.49
CA THR A 251 -7.53 4.60 -26.61
C THR A 251 -6.16 4.05 -27.01
N GLY A 252 -5.17 4.92 -27.19
CA GLY A 252 -3.78 4.52 -27.38
C GLY A 252 -2.93 5.09 -26.25
N ASN A 253 -2.09 4.27 -25.65
CA ASN A 253 -1.15 4.69 -24.62
C ASN A 253 0.27 4.35 -25.06
N PHE A 254 1.18 5.28 -24.81
CA PHE A 254 2.61 5.07 -24.91
C PHE A 254 3.25 5.66 -23.66
N ARG A 255 4.10 4.90 -22.99
CA ARG A 255 4.88 5.34 -21.86
C ARG A 255 6.30 4.81 -22.00
N LYS A 256 7.28 5.64 -21.73
CA LYS A 256 8.69 5.28 -21.72
C LYS A 256 9.36 5.96 -20.55
N ASP A 257 9.88 5.16 -19.63
CA ASP A 257 10.63 5.60 -18.47
C ASP A 257 12.07 5.08 -18.60
N LEU A 258 13.04 5.98 -18.54
CA LEU A 258 14.47 5.66 -18.54
C LEU A 258 15.04 6.06 -17.19
N ALA A 259 15.77 5.16 -16.53
CA ALA A 259 16.48 5.47 -15.30
C ALA A 259 17.96 5.07 -15.43
N ASP A 260 18.84 6.05 -15.21
CA ASP A 260 20.29 5.89 -15.25
C ASP A 260 20.87 6.16 -13.87
N SER A 261 21.65 5.22 -13.33
CA SER A 261 22.37 5.39 -12.06
C SER A 261 23.88 5.48 -12.31
N THR A 262 24.52 6.51 -11.75
CA THR A 262 25.97 6.74 -11.82
C THR A 262 26.54 6.95 -10.43
N GLY A 263 27.61 6.27 -10.04
CA GLY A 263 28.22 6.46 -8.72
C GLY A 263 29.37 5.50 -8.41
N THR A 264 30.09 5.76 -7.31
CA THR A 264 31.30 5.03 -6.88
C THR A 264 31.01 3.61 -6.36
N LEU A 265 29.77 3.34 -5.95
CA LEU A 265 29.28 2.03 -5.50
C LEU A 265 28.16 1.44 -6.36
N ALA A 266 27.62 2.20 -7.31
CA ALA A 266 26.72 1.64 -8.30
C ALA A 266 27.53 0.69 -9.18
N VAL A 267 27.00 -0.49 -9.52
CA VAL A 267 27.54 -1.29 -10.62
C VAL A 267 27.58 -0.36 -11.83
N THR A 268 28.78 0.04 -12.23
CA THR A 268 29.02 1.17 -13.12
C THR A 268 28.16 1.05 -14.39
N GLY A 269 27.16 1.93 -14.56
CA GLY A 269 26.41 2.06 -15.81
C GLY A 269 25.17 1.16 -15.99
N THR A 270 24.49 0.71 -14.93
CA THR A 270 23.16 0.10 -15.08
C THR A 270 22.12 1.15 -15.49
N SER A 271 21.83 1.22 -16.79
CA SER A 271 20.63 1.85 -17.34
C SER A 271 19.48 0.85 -17.30
N THR A 272 18.39 1.18 -16.62
CA THR A 272 17.14 0.41 -16.67
C THR A 272 16.10 1.24 -17.40
N GLY A 273 15.74 0.83 -18.61
CA GLY A 273 14.60 1.35 -19.35
C GLY A 273 13.37 0.50 -19.12
N SER A 274 12.20 1.12 -19.12
CA SER A 274 10.93 0.45 -19.34
C SER A 274 10.10 1.23 -20.34
N GLN A 275 9.43 0.53 -21.23
CA GLN A 275 8.49 1.13 -22.16
C GLN A 275 7.24 0.26 -22.23
N THR A 276 6.10 0.90 -22.36
CA THR A 276 4.81 0.26 -22.55
C THR A 276 4.09 0.98 -23.67
N ILE A 277 3.60 0.23 -24.64
CA ILE A 277 2.72 0.72 -25.69
C ILE A 277 1.48 -0.15 -25.70
N ASP A 278 0.29 0.45 -25.78
CA ASP A 278 -0.94 -0.29 -25.94
C ASP A 278 -1.99 0.49 -26.73
N VAL A 279 -2.85 -0.26 -27.40
CA VAL A 279 -4.00 0.25 -28.12
C VAL A 279 -5.20 -0.58 -27.67
N SER A 280 -6.22 0.12 -27.19
CA SER A 280 -7.47 -0.44 -26.71
C SER A 280 -8.62 0.06 -27.58
N GLY A 281 -9.38 -0.86 -28.17
CA GLY A 281 -10.64 -0.58 -28.84
C GLY A 281 -11.81 -0.93 -27.91
N ARG A 282 -12.87 -0.13 -27.96
CA ARG A 282 -14.12 -0.31 -27.22
C ARG A 282 -15.30 -0.24 -28.17
N LEU A 283 -16.14 -1.26 -28.19
CA LEU A 283 -17.36 -1.33 -28.98
C LEU A 283 -18.54 -1.54 -28.03
N SER A 284 -19.50 -0.62 -28.00
CA SER A 284 -20.69 -0.68 -27.14
C SER A 284 -21.95 -0.62 -28.01
N PRO A 285 -22.31 -1.70 -28.74
CA PRO A 285 -23.43 -1.68 -29.69
C PRO A 285 -24.76 -1.31 -29.04
N PHE A 286 -24.89 -1.57 -27.73
CA PHE A 286 -25.98 -1.11 -26.88
C PHE A 286 -25.38 -0.63 -25.56
N PRO A 287 -26.05 0.30 -24.83
CA PRO A 287 -25.54 0.80 -23.55
C PRO A 287 -25.25 -0.28 -22.50
N SER A 288 -25.97 -1.40 -22.57
CA SER A 288 -25.84 -2.54 -21.66
C SER A 288 -24.77 -3.55 -22.08
N LEU A 289 -24.18 -3.46 -23.26
CA LEU A 289 -23.19 -4.42 -23.77
C LEU A 289 -21.96 -3.70 -24.31
N GLN A 290 -20.80 -4.04 -23.77
CA GLN A 290 -19.51 -3.47 -24.15
C GLN A 290 -18.48 -4.57 -24.42
N PHE A 291 -17.81 -4.47 -25.55
CA PHE A 291 -16.64 -5.26 -25.89
C PHE A 291 -15.40 -4.37 -25.82
N THR A 292 -14.32 -4.89 -25.24
CA THR A 292 -13.03 -4.22 -25.22
C THR A 292 -11.96 -5.18 -25.71
N ALA A 293 -11.06 -4.69 -26.55
CA ALA A 293 -9.89 -5.43 -26.98
C ALA A 293 -8.67 -4.53 -26.84
N THR A 294 -7.65 -4.99 -26.13
CA THR A 294 -6.39 -4.31 -25.90
C THR A 294 -5.27 -5.16 -26.48
N LEU A 295 -4.41 -4.54 -27.26
CA LEU A 295 -3.14 -5.11 -27.72
C LEU A 295 -2.04 -4.18 -27.24
N GLY A 296 -0.98 -4.73 -26.66
CA GLY A 296 0.13 -3.94 -26.20
C GLY A 296 1.41 -4.72 -26.13
N ASN A 297 2.48 -3.99 -25.84
CA ASN A 297 3.82 -4.49 -25.70
C ASN A 297 4.48 -3.76 -24.53
N ARG A 298 5.22 -4.50 -23.71
CA ARG A 298 6.06 -3.97 -22.63
C ARG A 298 7.49 -4.37 -22.90
N THR A 299 8.38 -3.39 -23.00
CA THR A 299 9.81 -3.65 -23.00
C THR A 299 10.42 -3.20 -21.68
N PHE A 300 11.38 -3.95 -21.17
CA PHE A 300 12.14 -3.56 -20.00
C PHE A 300 13.57 -4.06 -20.12
N ASP A 301 14.52 -3.22 -19.71
CA ASP A 301 15.92 -3.57 -19.65
C ASP A 301 16.19 -4.23 -18.30
N ASP A 302 16.34 -5.54 -18.31
CA ASP A 302 16.93 -6.29 -17.22
C ASP A 302 18.46 -6.21 -17.34
N VAL A 303 19.21 -6.45 -16.27
CA VAL A 303 20.66 -6.22 -16.20
C VAL A 303 21.40 -6.80 -17.43
N ALA A 304 21.71 -5.92 -18.41
CA ALA A 304 22.34 -6.17 -19.71
C ALA A 304 21.49 -6.76 -20.88
N LEU A 305 20.16 -6.87 -20.76
CA LEU A 305 19.27 -7.38 -21.82
C LEU A 305 17.94 -6.62 -21.88
N THR A 306 17.52 -6.25 -23.10
CA THR A 306 16.17 -5.73 -23.35
C THR A 306 15.21 -6.90 -23.56
N ARG A 307 14.26 -7.08 -22.64
CA ARG A 307 13.18 -8.06 -22.74
C ARG A 307 11.92 -7.38 -23.29
N SER A 308 11.15 -8.11 -24.10
CA SER A 308 9.93 -7.62 -24.74
C SER A 308 8.80 -8.61 -24.52
N VAL A 309 7.71 -8.16 -23.91
CA VAL A 309 6.53 -8.96 -23.59
C VAL A 309 5.32 -8.35 -24.29
N ASP A 310 4.78 -9.06 -25.27
CA ASP A 310 3.53 -8.70 -25.91
C ASP A 310 2.36 -9.14 -25.02
N TYR A 311 1.27 -8.38 -25.01
CA TYR A 311 0.07 -8.78 -24.31
C TYR A 311 -1.19 -8.43 -25.09
N ARG A 312 -2.19 -9.31 -24.98
CA ARG A 312 -3.51 -9.11 -25.54
C ARG A 312 -4.55 -9.34 -24.47
N THR A 313 -5.56 -8.49 -24.40
CA THR A 313 -6.71 -8.67 -23.54
C THR A 313 -7.96 -8.47 -24.35
N VAL A 314 -8.92 -9.38 -24.23
CA VAL A 314 -10.27 -9.23 -24.78
C VAL A 314 -11.26 -9.36 -23.63
N ALA A 315 -12.27 -8.50 -23.60
CA ALA A 315 -13.33 -8.60 -22.62
C ALA A 315 -14.70 -8.24 -23.22
N ALA A 316 -15.73 -8.82 -22.63
CA ALA A 316 -17.13 -8.54 -22.90
C ALA A 316 -17.81 -8.28 -21.56
N THR A 317 -18.43 -7.12 -21.41
CA THR A 317 -19.19 -6.72 -20.24
C THR A 317 -20.63 -6.48 -20.65
N PHE A 318 -21.54 -7.22 -20.06
CA PHE A 318 -22.97 -6.98 -20.13
C PHE A 318 -23.44 -6.50 -18.75
N SER A 319 -24.18 -5.40 -18.69
CA SER A 319 -24.81 -4.91 -17.47
C SER A 319 -26.11 -4.22 -17.84
N ASP A 320 -27.23 -4.83 -17.45
CA ASP A 320 -28.56 -4.32 -17.78
C ASP A 320 -29.52 -4.41 -16.60
N ARG A 321 -30.52 -3.53 -16.62
CA ARG A 321 -31.67 -3.58 -15.74
C ARG A 321 -32.85 -4.14 -16.54
N LEU A 322 -33.02 -5.47 -16.50
CA LEU A 322 -34.08 -6.18 -17.22
C LEU A 322 -35.49 -5.71 -16.83
N ARG A 323 -35.66 -5.30 -15.57
CA ARG A 323 -36.83 -4.65 -14.98
C ARG A 323 -36.37 -3.73 -13.86
N ASP A 324 -37.21 -2.80 -13.40
CA ASP A 324 -36.89 -1.89 -12.28
C ASP A 324 -36.33 -2.62 -11.04
N GLU A 325 -36.76 -3.88 -10.86
CA GLU A 325 -36.39 -4.73 -9.75
C GLU A 325 -35.26 -5.72 -10.04
N ILE A 326 -34.82 -5.90 -11.29
CA ILE A 326 -33.87 -6.96 -11.68
C ILE A 326 -32.71 -6.35 -12.47
N GLN A 327 -31.52 -6.38 -11.87
CA GLN A 327 -30.26 -6.00 -12.51
C GLN A 327 -29.37 -7.23 -12.69
N VAL A 328 -28.80 -7.39 -13.88
CA VAL A 328 -27.90 -8.49 -14.22
C VAL A 328 -26.62 -7.91 -14.80
N GLY A 329 -25.49 -8.42 -14.31
CA GLY A 329 -24.15 -8.11 -14.79
C GLY A 329 -23.39 -9.40 -15.14
N LEU A 330 -22.64 -9.35 -16.22
CA LEU A 330 -21.75 -10.41 -16.69
C LEU A 330 -20.50 -9.75 -17.26
N ASN A 331 -19.32 -10.13 -16.79
CA ASN A 331 -18.04 -9.69 -17.30
C ASN A 331 -17.22 -10.93 -17.61
N LEU A 332 -16.80 -11.06 -18.86
CA LEU A 332 -15.96 -12.11 -19.38
C LEU A 332 -14.68 -11.45 -19.88
N SER A 333 -13.52 -11.95 -19.49
CA SER A 333 -12.24 -11.43 -19.98
C SER A 333 -11.22 -12.55 -20.16
N ARG A 334 -10.40 -12.43 -21.20
CA ARG A 334 -9.20 -13.25 -21.40
C ARG A 334 -8.00 -12.34 -21.63
N SER A 335 -6.91 -12.56 -20.93
CA SER A 335 -5.64 -11.87 -21.10
C SER A 335 -4.53 -12.89 -21.35
N ALA A 336 -3.72 -12.69 -22.38
CA ALA A 336 -2.56 -13.53 -22.65
C ALA A 336 -1.31 -12.66 -22.85
N GLU A 337 -0.19 -13.07 -22.26
CA GLU A 337 1.12 -12.44 -22.38
C GLU A 337 2.08 -13.39 -23.11
N PHE A 338 2.82 -12.87 -24.08
CA PHE A 338 3.76 -13.59 -24.93
C PHE A 338 5.15 -13.01 -24.77
N ASP A 339 6.16 -13.86 -24.73
CA ASP A 339 7.56 -13.47 -24.68
C ASP A 339 8.36 -14.30 -25.69
N PRO A 340 8.96 -13.68 -26.73
CA PRO A 340 9.75 -14.38 -27.74
C PRO A 340 10.89 -15.24 -27.18
N GLU A 341 11.43 -14.89 -26.01
CA GLU A 341 12.54 -15.62 -25.38
C GLU A 341 12.08 -16.76 -24.47
N GLN A 342 10.84 -16.72 -23.98
CA GLN A 342 10.30 -17.71 -23.02
C GLN A 342 9.22 -18.63 -23.63
N GLY A 343 8.61 -18.24 -24.74
CA GLY A 343 7.61 -19.03 -25.46
C GLY A 343 6.21 -18.42 -25.48
N ASP A 344 5.30 -19.14 -26.12
CA ASP A 344 3.90 -18.76 -26.32
C ASP A 344 3.07 -18.86 -25.03
N ASN A 345 2.54 -17.74 -24.54
CA ASN A 345 1.61 -17.63 -23.39
C ASN A 345 2.22 -17.88 -22.00
N ILE A 346 3.31 -17.16 -21.67
CA ILE A 346 3.93 -17.16 -20.33
C ILE A 346 2.90 -16.90 -19.20
N ARG A 347 1.84 -16.15 -19.51
CA ARG A 347 0.70 -15.92 -18.64
C ARG A 347 -0.58 -15.90 -19.46
N ASP A 348 -1.54 -16.75 -19.14
CA ASP A 348 -2.90 -16.71 -19.71
C ASP A 348 -3.90 -16.66 -18.56
N GLY A 349 -4.86 -15.74 -18.65
CA GLY A 349 -5.85 -15.50 -17.62
C GLY A 349 -7.22 -15.46 -18.24
N PHE A 350 -8.14 -16.24 -17.69
CA PHE A 350 -9.56 -16.18 -17.97
C PHE A 350 -10.30 -15.75 -16.71
N SER A 351 -11.23 -14.81 -16.85
CA SER A 351 -12.05 -14.31 -15.75
C SER A 351 -13.49 -14.21 -16.22
N LEU A 352 -14.40 -14.72 -15.39
CA LEU A 352 -15.84 -14.65 -15.51
C LEU A 352 -16.38 -14.12 -14.19
N ASN A 353 -17.00 -12.94 -14.22
CA ASN A 353 -17.69 -12.37 -13.06
C ASN A 353 -19.15 -12.14 -13.45
N SER A 354 -20.08 -12.66 -12.67
CA SER A 354 -21.50 -12.47 -12.86
C SER A 354 -22.13 -11.96 -11.57
N THR A 355 -23.03 -10.99 -11.71
CA THR A 355 -23.79 -10.39 -10.63
C THR A 355 -25.26 -10.38 -11.00
N MET A 356 -26.13 -10.66 -10.05
CA MET A 356 -27.57 -10.55 -10.21
C MET A 356 -28.12 -9.91 -8.94
N ASP A 357 -28.72 -8.74 -9.09
CA ASP A 357 -29.33 -8.00 -8.00
C ASP A 357 -30.84 -7.90 -8.24
N LEU A 358 -31.59 -8.44 -7.30
CA LEU A 358 -33.04 -8.32 -7.21
C LEU A 358 -33.36 -7.27 -6.14
N THR A 359 -33.68 -6.07 -6.59
CA THR A 359 -34.17 -4.98 -5.75
C THR A 359 -35.53 -5.40 -5.15
N PRO A 360 -35.75 -5.19 -3.85
CA PRO A 360 -34.94 -4.36 -2.98
C PRO A 360 -33.76 -5.07 -2.27
N ARG A 361 -33.66 -6.41 -2.28
CA ARG A 361 -33.02 -7.10 -1.14
C ARG A 361 -32.34 -8.44 -1.39
N ILE A 362 -32.24 -8.94 -2.62
CA ILE A 362 -31.50 -10.19 -2.90
C ILE A 362 -30.37 -9.87 -3.88
N SER A 363 -29.17 -10.37 -3.62
CA SER A 363 -28.01 -10.25 -4.50
C SER A 363 -27.29 -11.60 -4.58
N ALA A 364 -26.90 -11.98 -5.78
CA ALA A 364 -26.08 -13.15 -6.04
C ALA A 364 -24.89 -12.72 -6.90
N ARG A 365 -23.70 -13.17 -6.52
CA ARG A 365 -22.47 -12.92 -7.25
C ARG A 365 -21.71 -14.22 -7.43
N VAL A 366 -21.29 -14.49 -8.66
CA VAL A 366 -20.46 -15.64 -9.01
C VAL A 366 -19.22 -15.10 -9.70
N ASN A 367 -18.05 -15.41 -9.17
CA ASN A 367 -16.76 -15.09 -9.77
C ASN A 367 -16.03 -16.40 -10.05
N PHE A 368 -15.48 -16.54 -11.23
CA PHE A 368 -14.74 -17.70 -11.69
C PHE A 368 -13.52 -17.20 -12.44
N ASN A 369 -12.34 -17.50 -11.92
CA ASN A 369 -11.06 -17.06 -12.47
C ASN A 369 -10.18 -18.29 -12.68
N VAL A 370 -9.55 -18.37 -13.84
CA VAL A 370 -8.56 -19.38 -14.20
C VAL A 370 -7.33 -18.63 -14.65
N GLY A 371 -6.23 -18.77 -13.93
CA GLY A 371 -4.92 -18.26 -14.33
C GLY A 371 -3.99 -19.41 -14.64
N ARG A 372 -3.43 -19.45 -15.84
CA ARG A 372 -2.26 -20.25 -16.19
C ARG A 372 -1.05 -19.33 -16.10
N SER A 373 -0.08 -19.69 -15.27
CA SER A 373 1.24 -19.09 -15.29
C SER A 373 2.22 -20.19 -15.65
N GLU A 374 3.00 -19.94 -16.68
CA GLU A 374 4.23 -20.68 -16.86
C GLU A 374 5.25 -19.97 -15.97
N ASN A 375 5.85 -20.68 -15.02
CA ASN A 375 7.01 -20.16 -14.30
C ASN A 375 8.23 -20.79 -14.95
N PRO A 376 8.78 -20.22 -16.04
CA PRO A 376 10.03 -20.70 -16.56
C PRO A 376 11.08 -20.40 -15.49
N GLY A 377 11.61 -21.46 -14.85
CA GLY A 377 12.92 -21.39 -14.24
C GLY A 377 13.85 -20.85 -15.33
N PHE A 378 14.37 -19.64 -15.14
CA PHE A 378 15.11 -18.91 -16.15
C PHE A 378 16.33 -19.73 -16.56
N VAL A 379 16.29 -20.41 -17.70
CA VAL A 379 17.47 -21.05 -18.28
C VAL A 379 18.06 -20.05 -19.25
N ASN A 380 18.81 -19.09 -18.70
CA ASN A 380 19.56 -18.13 -19.50
C ASN A 380 20.56 -18.89 -20.37
N THR A 381 20.27 -19.04 -21.66
CA THR A 381 21.15 -19.76 -22.58
C THR A 381 22.51 -19.06 -22.79
N ARG A 382 22.62 -17.77 -22.43
CA ARG A 382 23.86 -16.98 -22.47
C ARG A 382 24.69 -17.03 -21.18
N LEU A 383 24.20 -17.67 -20.11
CA LEU A 383 25.09 -18.12 -19.01
C LEU A 383 25.95 -19.32 -19.43
N PHE A 384 25.62 -19.93 -20.57
CA PHE A 384 26.38 -21.02 -21.13
C PHE A 384 27.33 -20.52 -22.21
N GLY A 385 28.50 -21.15 -22.31
CA GLY A 385 29.49 -20.83 -23.32
C GLY A 385 28.97 -20.94 -24.76
N ALA A 386 27.97 -21.79 -25.01
CA ALA A 386 27.22 -21.89 -26.25
C ALA A 386 25.87 -22.63 -26.05
N SER A 387 24.97 -22.53 -27.04
CA SER A 387 23.71 -23.28 -27.08
C SER A 387 23.39 -23.75 -28.49
N GLY A 388 22.67 -24.87 -28.63
CA GLY A 388 22.26 -25.43 -29.92
C GLY A 388 21.67 -26.83 -29.76
N THR A 389 21.64 -27.61 -30.82
CA THR A 389 21.26 -29.03 -30.75
C THR A 389 22.39 -29.87 -30.14
N PHE A 390 22.09 -31.08 -29.64
CA PHE A 390 23.13 -32.02 -29.19
C PHE A 390 24.28 -32.19 -30.19
N ALA A 391 23.97 -32.19 -31.50
CA ALA A 391 24.96 -32.35 -32.56
C ALA A 391 25.92 -31.14 -32.67
N ASP A 392 25.41 -29.93 -32.44
CA ASP A 392 26.19 -28.69 -32.50
C ASP A 392 27.25 -28.61 -31.40
N ARG A 393 27.09 -29.36 -30.31
CA ARG A 393 28.09 -29.49 -29.23
C ARG A 393 29.48 -29.86 -29.75
N ASN A 394 29.55 -30.69 -30.80
CA ASN A 394 30.82 -31.12 -31.38
C ASN A 394 31.64 -29.97 -31.98
N LEU A 395 30.99 -28.87 -32.37
CA LEU A 395 31.65 -27.65 -32.87
C LEU A 395 32.45 -26.91 -31.78
N TYR A 396 32.23 -27.29 -30.51
CA TYR A 396 32.86 -26.66 -29.35
C TYR A 396 33.82 -27.61 -28.61
N ASN A 397 34.22 -28.71 -29.25
CA ASN A 397 35.19 -29.64 -28.69
C ASN A 397 36.60 -29.04 -28.57
N ASP A 398 36.87 -27.88 -29.16
CA ASP A 398 38.14 -27.13 -29.04
C ASP A 398 38.16 -26.14 -27.86
N ARG A 399 37.04 -25.95 -27.16
CA ARG A 399 36.88 -24.98 -26.07
C ARG A 399 37.59 -25.42 -24.78
N PRO A 400 37.95 -24.50 -23.86
CA PRO A 400 38.62 -24.88 -22.62
C PRO A 400 37.72 -25.66 -21.64
N VAL A 401 38.34 -26.32 -20.65
CA VAL A 401 37.63 -26.94 -19.52
C VAL A 401 36.81 -25.88 -18.77
N GLY A 402 35.61 -26.23 -18.32
CA GLY A 402 34.64 -25.33 -17.71
C GLY A 402 33.73 -24.61 -18.71
N PHE A 403 33.97 -24.75 -20.01
CA PHE A 403 33.04 -24.29 -21.04
C PHE A 403 31.73 -25.08 -20.97
N THR A 404 30.61 -24.38 -21.00
CA THR A 404 29.27 -24.96 -20.90
C THR A 404 28.55 -24.91 -22.25
N PHE A 405 27.87 -25.99 -22.61
CA PHE A 405 27.02 -26.09 -23.80
C PHE A 405 25.62 -26.50 -23.38
N PHE A 406 24.61 -25.72 -23.76
CA PHE A 406 23.22 -26.05 -23.48
C PHE A 406 22.52 -26.60 -24.72
N ASP A 407 22.06 -27.84 -24.62
CA ASP A 407 21.24 -28.47 -25.63
C ASP A 407 19.80 -27.98 -25.52
N THR A 408 19.39 -27.14 -26.47
CA THR A 408 18.07 -26.51 -26.49
C THR A 408 16.95 -27.47 -26.89
N ILE A 409 17.26 -28.64 -27.45
CA ILE A 409 16.25 -29.65 -27.83
C ILE A 409 15.94 -30.55 -26.64
N ASN A 410 16.97 -31.04 -25.95
CA ASN A 410 16.80 -31.99 -24.85
C ASN A 410 16.77 -31.32 -23.46
N ASN A 411 16.97 -30.01 -23.40
CA ASN A 411 17.09 -29.22 -22.16
C ASN A 411 18.20 -29.74 -21.25
N GLU A 412 19.36 -30.04 -21.82
CA GLU A 412 20.49 -30.63 -21.09
C GLU A 412 21.68 -29.69 -21.11
N LEU A 413 22.28 -29.46 -19.94
CA LEU A 413 23.53 -28.73 -19.81
C LEU A 413 24.70 -29.70 -19.74
N TYR A 414 25.68 -29.44 -20.60
CA TYR A 414 26.95 -30.14 -20.64
C TYR A 414 28.06 -29.19 -20.21
N THR A 415 28.94 -29.63 -19.32
CA THR A 415 30.15 -28.88 -18.94
C THR A 415 31.37 -29.64 -19.44
N LYS A 416 32.28 -28.96 -20.13
CA LYS A 416 33.52 -29.57 -20.58
C LYS A 416 34.44 -29.85 -19.39
N LEU A 417 34.78 -31.11 -19.17
CA LEU A 417 35.58 -31.58 -18.03
C LEU A 417 37.06 -31.76 -18.39
N VAL A 418 37.36 -32.08 -19.65
CA VAL A 418 38.73 -32.43 -20.10
C VAL A 418 39.07 -31.69 -21.38
N ASN A 419 40.32 -31.24 -21.53
CA ASN A 419 40.79 -30.55 -22.74
C ASN A 419 41.36 -31.53 -23.78
N THR A 420 40.55 -32.50 -24.18
CA THR A 420 40.82 -33.34 -25.35
C THR A 420 39.77 -33.01 -26.44
N ASN A 421 40.01 -33.42 -27.69
CA ASN A 421 39.09 -33.18 -28.80
C ASN A 421 38.10 -34.37 -28.97
N ASN A 422 37.67 -35.00 -27.86
CA ASN A 422 36.88 -36.22 -27.87
C ASN A 422 35.48 -36.02 -27.28
N ALA A 423 34.50 -36.82 -27.74
CA ALA A 423 33.12 -36.73 -27.27
C ALA A 423 32.90 -37.10 -25.79
N THR A 424 33.85 -37.81 -25.17
CA THR A 424 33.86 -38.22 -23.76
C THR A 424 34.24 -37.10 -22.79
N ASP A 425 34.59 -35.94 -23.32
CA ASP A 425 35.21 -34.86 -22.54
C ASP A 425 34.19 -33.95 -21.87
N TRP A 426 32.91 -34.22 -22.12
CA TRP A 426 31.77 -33.51 -21.55
C TRP A 426 31.24 -34.25 -20.32
N SER A 427 30.71 -33.50 -19.37
CA SER A 427 30.00 -34.03 -18.22
C SER A 427 28.81 -34.88 -18.64
N LEU A 428 28.32 -35.70 -17.72
CA LEU A 428 26.96 -36.21 -17.82
C LEU A 428 26.00 -35.01 -17.98
N PRO A 429 24.95 -35.15 -18.80
CA PRO A 429 23.97 -34.09 -18.97
C PRO A 429 23.31 -33.77 -17.63
N VAL A 430 23.26 -32.49 -17.29
CA VAL A 430 22.39 -31.98 -16.24
C VAL A 430 21.10 -31.55 -16.91
N HIS A 431 20.04 -32.33 -16.74
CA HIS A 431 18.74 -32.00 -17.31
C HIS A 431 18.10 -30.83 -16.55
N PHE A 432 17.78 -29.76 -17.27
CA PHE A 432 16.98 -28.65 -16.78
C PHE A 432 15.51 -28.95 -17.04
N VAL A 433 14.72 -29.02 -15.97
CA VAL A 433 13.27 -29.05 -16.10
C VAL A 433 12.81 -27.63 -16.45
N LEU A 434 12.67 -27.38 -17.76
CA LEU A 434 12.09 -26.16 -18.28
C LEU A 434 10.56 -26.26 -18.19
N LEU A 435 9.98 -25.27 -17.51
CA LEU A 435 8.54 -25.01 -17.39
C LEU A 435 7.80 -25.95 -16.42
N THR A 436 7.62 -25.49 -15.16
CA THR A 436 6.45 -25.92 -14.41
C THR A 436 5.29 -25.02 -14.82
N GLU A 437 4.36 -25.56 -15.60
CA GLU A 437 3.07 -24.93 -15.80
C GLU A 437 2.29 -25.01 -14.50
N GLN A 438 1.79 -23.88 -13.99
CA GLN A 438 0.90 -23.86 -12.84
C GLN A 438 -0.43 -23.21 -13.24
N PHE A 439 -1.49 -23.99 -13.05
CA PHE A 439 -2.87 -23.55 -13.19
C PHE A 439 -3.42 -23.21 -11.82
N THR A 440 -3.78 -21.95 -11.65
CA THR A 440 -4.56 -21.45 -10.52
C THR A 440 -6.02 -21.35 -10.93
N VAL A 441 -6.93 -21.96 -10.18
CA VAL A 441 -8.37 -21.83 -10.40
C VAL A 441 -9.00 -21.30 -9.14
N SER A 442 -9.69 -20.16 -9.22
CA SER A 442 -10.42 -19.54 -8.14
C SER A 442 -11.90 -19.43 -8.49
N LYS A 443 -12.75 -19.99 -7.63
CA LYS A 443 -14.21 -20.02 -7.79
C LYS A 443 -14.82 -19.42 -6.54
N THR A 444 -15.65 -18.40 -6.67
CA THR A 444 -16.33 -17.77 -5.54
C THR A 444 -17.80 -17.56 -5.87
N VAL A 445 -18.68 -18.03 -5.00
CA VAL A 445 -20.11 -17.76 -5.03
C VAL A 445 -20.47 -17.01 -3.76
N GLN A 446 -21.16 -15.89 -3.89
CA GLN A 446 -21.69 -15.11 -2.78
C GLN A 446 -23.18 -14.89 -3.00
N PHE A 447 -23.96 -15.09 -1.96
CA PHE A 447 -25.39 -14.86 -1.95
C PHE A 447 -25.74 -14.04 -0.73
N ASN A 448 -26.34 -12.87 -0.90
CA ASN A 448 -26.86 -12.05 0.20
C ASN A 448 -28.34 -11.80 0.00
N MET A 449 -29.11 -11.95 1.06
CA MET A 449 -30.57 -11.81 1.06
C MET A 449 -31.02 -11.07 2.31
N ILE A 450 -31.95 -10.13 2.15
CA ILE A 450 -32.58 -9.39 3.26
C ILE A 450 -34.10 -9.62 3.18
N PRO A 451 -34.62 -10.78 3.63
CA PRO A 451 -36.03 -11.13 3.43
C PRO A 451 -37.01 -10.13 4.05
N THR A 452 -36.62 -9.52 5.18
CA THR A 452 -37.40 -8.51 5.90
C THR A 452 -36.48 -7.39 6.38
N ASP A 453 -37.03 -6.26 6.85
CA ASP A 453 -36.27 -5.15 7.46
C ASP A 453 -35.49 -5.56 8.71
N LYS A 454 -35.77 -6.77 9.19
CA LYS A 454 -35.25 -7.35 10.42
C LYS A 454 -34.36 -8.55 10.18
N THR A 455 -34.28 -9.10 8.97
CA THR A 455 -33.53 -10.35 8.70
C THR A 455 -32.53 -10.13 7.58
N SER A 456 -31.30 -10.61 7.77
CA SER A 456 -30.30 -10.70 6.72
C SER A 456 -29.62 -12.06 6.73
N LEU A 457 -29.33 -12.58 5.56
CA LEU A 457 -28.60 -13.81 5.32
C LEU A 457 -27.48 -13.50 4.33
N ALA A 458 -26.26 -13.93 4.62
CA ALA A 458 -25.15 -13.91 3.69
C ALA A 458 -24.47 -15.29 3.69
N LEU A 459 -24.25 -15.83 2.51
CA LEU A 459 -23.57 -17.09 2.27
C LEU A 459 -22.45 -16.82 1.27
N SER A 460 -21.25 -17.31 1.53
CA SER A 460 -20.15 -17.25 0.58
C SER A 460 -19.36 -18.54 0.57
N LEU A 461 -19.13 -19.08 -0.61
CA LEU A 461 -18.37 -20.28 -0.86
C LEU A 461 -17.24 -19.92 -1.83
N ALA A 462 -16.00 -20.11 -1.40
CA ALA A 462 -14.82 -19.94 -2.23
C ALA A 462 -14.07 -21.28 -2.34
N ALA A 463 -13.53 -21.58 -3.52
CA ALA A 463 -12.69 -22.74 -3.77
C ALA A 463 -11.50 -22.30 -4.63
N ASN A 464 -10.29 -22.60 -4.17
CA ASN A 464 -9.04 -22.28 -4.86
C ASN A 464 -8.20 -23.54 -5.02
N SER A 465 -7.79 -23.86 -6.24
CA SER A 465 -6.83 -24.92 -6.53
C SER A 465 -5.60 -24.33 -7.24
N ASN A 466 -4.45 -24.97 -7.00
CA ASN A 466 -3.25 -24.80 -7.79
C ASN A 466 -2.79 -26.20 -8.22
N ALA A 467 -2.61 -26.41 -9.53
CA ALA A 467 -2.28 -27.71 -10.08
C ALA A 467 -1.42 -27.57 -11.35
N GLU A 468 -0.63 -28.59 -11.66
CA GLU A 468 0.18 -28.64 -12.89
C GLU A 468 -0.66 -28.88 -14.16
N LYS A 469 -1.93 -29.26 -13.99
CA LYS A 469 -2.88 -29.49 -15.08
C LYS A 469 -4.16 -28.69 -14.83
N LEU A 470 -4.75 -28.16 -15.90
CA LEU A 470 -6.06 -27.51 -15.81
C LEU A 470 -7.13 -28.55 -15.47
N ASP A 471 -7.57 -28.57 -14.21
CA ASP A 471 -8.73 -29.32 -13.79
C ASP A 471 -9.81 -28.38 -13.25
N LEU A 472 -10.86 -28.20 -14.07
CA LEU A 472 -12.02 -27.37 -13.73
C LEU A 472 -12.93 -28.05 -12.71
N LEU A 473 -12.81 -29.36 -12.51
CA LEU A 473 -13.59 -30.14 -11.55
C LEU A 473 -12.83 -30.32 -10.24
N GLU A 474 -11.52 -30.13 -10.23
CA GLU A 474 -10.75 -30.15 -8.99
C GLU A 474 -11.25 -29.05 -8.04
N LEU A 475 -11.43 -29.47 -6.80
CA LEU A 475 -11.86 -28.65 -5.71
C LEU A 475 -10.72 -28.61 -4.70
N GLY A 476 -9.85 -27.62 -4.85
CA GLY A 476 -8.72 -27.38 -3.96
C GLY A 476 -9.15 -26.91 -2.56
N SER A 477 -8.36 -26.06 -1.94
CA SER A 477 -8.73 -25.40 -0.68
C SER A 477 -10.09 -24.71 -0.81
N ARG A 478 -11.00 -24.94 0.14
CA ARG A 478 -12.34 -24.35 0.15
C ARG A 478 -12.54 -23.54 1.41
N THR A 479 -13.15 -22.38 1.27
CA THR A 479 -13.59 -21.55 2.38
C THR A 479 -15.10 -21.37 2.23
N ALA A 480 -15.86 -21.85 3.20
CA ALA A 480 -17.29 -21.60 3.30
C ALA A 480 -17.54 -20.64 4.46
N THR A 481 -18.25 -19.55 4.23
CA THR A 481 -18.70 -18.63 5.26
C THR A 481 -20.20 -18.44 5.17
N SER A 482 -20.85 -18.35 6.32
CA SER A 482 -22.27 -18.06 6.41
C SER A 482 -22.49 -17.08 7.55
N SER A 483 -23.46 -16.21 7.39
CA SER A 483 -23.96 -15.38 8.47
C SER A 483 -25.44 -15.14 8.32
N PHE A 484 -26.14 -15.19 9.45
CA PHE A 484 -27.54 -14.86 9.58
C PHE A 484 -27.65 -13.82 10.69
N SER A 485 -28.37 -12.73 10.42
CA SER A 485 -28.68 -11.73 11.42
C SER A 485 -30.18 -11.51 11.50
N TYR A 486 -30.68 -11.37 12.72
CA TYR A 486 -32.07 -11.07 13.01
C TYR A 486 -32.16 -9.94 14.03
N ARG A 487 -32.80 -8.85 13.67
CA ARG A 487 -32.97 -7.64 14.47
C ARG A 487 -34.46 -7.34 14.63
N PRO A 488 -35.17 -7.97 15.58
CA PRO A 488 -36.62 -7.77 15.74
C PRO A 488 -37.01 -6.29 16.02
N ASN A 489 -36.10 -5.53 16.64
CA ASN A 489 -36.26 -4.09 16.92
C ASN A 489 -34.88 -3.40 17.02
N LEU A 490 -34.84 -2.07 17.10
CA LEU A 490 -33.58 -1.30 17.16
C LEU A 490 -32.62 -1.68 18.30
N ARG A 491 -33.12 -2.35 19.34
CA ARG A 491 -32.45 -2.59 20.61
C ARG A 491 -32.09 -4.06 20.85
N THR A 492 -32.58 -4.97 20.02
CA THR A 492 -32.32 -6.41 20.14
C THR A 492 -31.80 -6.95 18.81
N SER A 493 -30.68 -7.69 18.85
CA SER A 493 -30.10 -8.33 17.68
C SER A 493 -29.56 -9.72 18.01
N TYR A 494 -29.77 -10.65 17.09
CA TYR A 494 -29.22 -11.99 17.07
C TYR A 494 -28.34 -12.10 15.83
N SER A 495 -27.18 -12.71 15.96
CA SER A 495 -26.37 -13.08 14.80
C SER A 495 -25.73 -14.44 15.01
N LEU A 496 -25.77 -15.22 13.96
CA LEU A 496 -25.09 -16.50 13.85
C LEU A 496 -24.13 -16.39 12.67
N SER A 497 -22.87 -16.72 12.85
CA SER A 497 -21.90 -16.79 11.76
C SER A 497 -21.11 -18.09 11.84
N GLY A 498 -20.70 -18.60 10.69
CA GLY A 498 -19.88 -19.77 10.57
C GLY A 498 -18.83 -19.59 9.50
N SER A 499 -17.66 -20.17 9.69
CA SER A 499 -16.60 -20.28 8.70
C SER A 499 -16.01 -21.68 8.74
N ALA A 500 -15.78 -22.28 7.58
CA ALA A 500 -15.12 -23.56 7.43
C ALA A 500 -14.04 -23.46 6.35
N ASN A 501 -12.80 -23.78 6.72
CA ASN A 501 -11.67 -23.91 5.82
C ASN A 501 -11.38 -25.40 5.65
N LEU A 502 -11.67 -25.92 4.46
CA LEU A 502 -11.38 -27.28 4.05
C LEU A 502 -10.13 -27.23 3.18
N PRO A 503 -9.12 -28.07 3.41
CA PRO A 503 -7.93 -28.08 2.60
C PRO A 503 -8.19 -28.74 1.24
N GLN A 504 -7.19 -28.71 0.34
CA GLN A 504 -7.20 -29.54 -0.86
C GLN A 504 -7.28 -31.03 -0.49
N THR A 505 -7.97 -31.82 -1.31
CA THR A 505 -8.12 -33.26 -1.13
C THR A 505 -6.76 -33.93 -0.88
N GLY A 506 -6.60 -34.64 0.24
CA GLY A 506 -5.35 -35.31 0.63
C GLY A 506 -4.54 -34.59 1.72
N ALA A 507 -4.80 -33.32 2.01
CA ALA A 507 -4.18 -32.64 3.16
C ALA A 507 -4.96 -32.88 4.47
N ALA A 508 -4.23 -33.21 5.54
CA ALA A 508 -4.78 -33.73 6.80
C ALA A 508 -5.26 -32.65 7.79
N SER A 509 -5.62 -31.44 7.32
CA SER A 509 -5.95 -30.34 8.23
C SER A 509 -7.11 -29.48 7.77
N TYR A 510 -8.17 -29.40 8.56
CA TYR A 510 -9.32 -28.53 8.34
C TYR A 510 -9.60 -27.70 9.59
N SER A 511 -10.27 -26.55 9.44
CA SER A 511 -10.75 -25.78 10.58
C SER A 511 -12.17 -25.30 10.34
N THR A 512 -13.00 -25.37 11.38
CA THR A 512 -14.35 -24.82 11.38
C THR A 512 -14.53 -23.93 12.60
N THR A 513 -15.33 -22.89 12.46
CA THR A 513 -15.70 -21.99 13.55
C THR A 513 -17.15 -21.61 13.38
N ALA A 514 -17.92 -21.70 14.45
CA ALA A 514 -19.32 -21.28 14.52
C ALA A 514 -19.44 -20.32 15.70
N SER A 515 -19.93 -19.12 15.46
CA SER A 515 -20.11 -18.08 16.47
C SER A 515 -21.56 -17.64 16.51
N MET A 516 -22.09 -17.53 17.72
CA MET A 516 -23.41 -17.00 18.02
C MET A 516 -23.25 -15.79 18.92
N SER A 517 -23.94 -14.71 18.60
CA SER A 517 -24.01 -13.55 19.48
C SER A 517 -25.42 -13.01 19.57
N TYR A 518 -25.72 -12.46 20.74
CA TYR A 518 -27.00 -11.93 21.12
C TYR A 518 -26.79 -10.62 21.89
N ARG A 519 -27.61 -9.62 21.58
CA ARG A 519 -27.63 -8.33 22.28
C ARG A 519 -29.06 -7.95 22.58
N PHE A 520 -29.32 -7.60 23.83
CA PHE A 520 -30.66 -7.22 24.30
C PHE A 520 -30.76 -5.73 24.64
N PHE A 521 -32.01 -5.25 24.69
CA PHE A 521 -32.34 -3.93 25.18
C PHE A 521 -31.92 -3.78 26.66
N ARG A 522 -31.15 -2.74 26.98
CA ARG A 522 -30.44 -2.45 28.27
C ARG A 522 -28.98 -2.89 28.35
N GLY A 523 -28.39 -3.38 27.27
CA GLY A 523 -26.93 -3.56 27.17
C GLY A 523 -26.42 -4.93 27.59
N HIS A 524 -27.32 -5.88 27.90
CA HIS A 524 -26.94 -7.28 28.06
C HIS A 524 -26.45 -7.84 26.72
N GLN A 525 -25.38 -8.62 26.77
CA GLN A 525 -24.76 -9.24 25.61
C GLN A 525 -24.38 -10.68 25.94
N PHE A 526 -24.60 -11.58 25.01
CA PHE A 526 -24.10 -12.94 25.04
C PHE A 526 -23.31 -13.18 23.77
N THR A 527 -22.14 -13.78 23.91
CA THR A 527 -21.34 -14.28 22.78
C THR A 527 -20.90 -15.70 23.09
N GLY A 528 -20.91 -16.55 22.09
CA GLY A 528 -20.40 -17.92 22.14
C GLY A 528 -19.76 -18.25 20.81
N SER A 529 -18.64 -18.94 20.85
CA SER A 529 -17.88 -19.36 19.69
C SER A 529 -17.37 -20.76 19.94
N TYR A 530 -17.62 -21.65 19.00
CA TYR A 530 -17.07 -22.98 18.96
C TYR A 530 -16.15 -23.06 17.76
N SER A 531 -14.93 -23.51 17.95
CA SER A 531 -13.97 -23.73 16.87
C SER A 531 -13.45 -25.15 16.95
N LYS A 532 -13.39 -25.84 15.82
CA LYS A 532 -12.76 -27.14 15.69
C LYS A 532 -11.61 -27.04 14.70
N THR A 533 -10.42 -27.45 15.10
CA THR A 533 -9.25 -27.53 14.24
C THR A 533 -8.76 -28.96 14.22
N PHE A 534 -8.61 -29.52 13.03
CA PHE A 534 -7.99 -30.81 12.82
C PHE A 534 -6.64 -30.59 12.17
N THR A 535 -5.58 -31.16 12.71
CA THR A 535 -4.21 -31.05 12.15
C THR A 535 -3.45 -32.30 12.52
N ALA A 536 -2.74 -32.90 11.55
CA ALA A 536 -1.87 -34.07 11.78
C ALA A 536 -2.56 -35.19 12.59
N LEU A 537 -3.79 -35.55 12.19
CA LEU A 537 -4.63 -36.58 12.83
C LEU A 537 -5.14 -36.26 14.25
N LYS A 538 -4.84 -35.06 14.79
CA LYS A 538 -5.37 -34.61 16.09
C LYS A 538 -6.49 -33.59 15.89
N ALA A 539 -7.63 -33.81 16.54
CA ALA A 539 -8.70 -32.84 16.65
C ALA A 539 -8.49 -31.99 17.91
N THR A 540 -8.64 -30.67 17.77
CA THR A 540 -8.68 -29.71 18.87
C THR A 540 -10.00 -28.95 18.77
N ASP A 541 -10.88 -29.20 19.73
CA ASP A 541 -12.15 -28.53 19.85
C ASP A 541 -12.04 -27.46 20.94
N ASN A 542 -12.39 -26.22 20.64
CA ASN A 542 -12.39 -25.13 21.61
C ASN A 542 -13.77 -24.47 21.65
N PHE A 543 -14.19 -24.07 22.84
CA PHE A 543 -15.41 -23.32 23.06
C PHE A 543 -15.11 -22.09 23.91
N PHE A 544 -15.43 -20.91 23.42
CA PHE A 544 -15.23 -19.65 24.13
C PHE A 544 -16.51 -18.82 24.10
N GLY A 545 -16.85 -18.17 25.20
CA GLY A 545 -18.02 -17.32 25.25
C GLY A 545 -18.02 -16.39 26.43
N GLY A 546 -18.95 -15.46 26.44
CA GLY A 546 -19.16 -14.58 27.55
C GLY A 546 -20.58 -14.04 27.62
N VAL A 547 -20.98 -13.71 28.84
CA VAL A 547 -22.23 -13.04 29.15
C VAL A 547 -21.91 -11.74 29.85
N SER A 548 -22.26 -10.62 29.22
CA SER A 548 -22.23 -9.31 29.86
C SER A 548 -23.64 -8.94 30.28
N ILE A 549 -23.83 -8.68 31.57
CA ILE A 549 -25.10 -8.30 32.17
C ILE A 549 -24.96 -6.88 32.68
N SER A 550 -25.60 -5.93 32.00
CA SER A 550 -25.74 -4.57 32.50
C SER A 550 -26.72 -4.56 33.67
N LEU A 551 -26.23 -4.28 34.86
CA LEU A 551 -27.04 -4.07 36.06
C LEU A 551 -27.52 -2.61 36.14
N PHE A 552 -28.24 -2.26 37.20
CA PHE A 552 -28.69 -0.89 37.43
C PHE A 552 -27.51 0.09 37.55
N LYS A 553 -27.66 1.30 36.98
CA LYS A 553 -26.76 2.47 37.15
C LYS A 553 -25.26 2.15 36.96
N ARG A 554 -24.80 2.10 35.71
CA ARG A 554 -23.35 2.06 35.36
C ARG A 554 -22.57 0.84 35.90
N ILE A 555 -23.26 -0.18 36.41
CA ILE A 555 -22.67 -1.44 36.87
C ILE A 555 -22.89 -2.51 35.79
N SER A 556 -21.86 -3.29 35.47
CA SER A 556 -21.99 -4.47 34.61
C SER A 556 -21.23 -5.66 35.20
N LEU A 557 -21.81 -6.85 35.03
CA LEU A 557 -21.19 -8.13 35.36
C LEU A 557 -20.84 -8.85 34.05
N GLY A 558 -19.56 -9.04 33.78
CA GLY A 558 -19.07 -9.89 32.71
C GLY A 558 -18.70 -11.26 33.23
N LEU A 559 -19.25 -12.31 32.63
CA LEU A 559 -18.83 -13.70 32.81
C LEU A 559 -18.16 -14.13 31.51
N THR A 560 -16.94 -14.65 31.57
CA THR A 560 -16.23 -15.22 30.42
C THR A 560 -15.90 -16.67 30.73
N TYR A 561 -16.23 -17.55 29.80
CA TYR A 561 -15.94 -18.97 29.87
C TYR A 561 -15.18 -19.41 28.63
N GLY A 562 -14.17 -20.24 28.81
CA GLY A 562 -13.39 -20.84 27.75
C GLY A 562 -13.04 -22.27 28.10
N THR A 563 -13.14 -23.17 27.14
CA THR A 563 -12.63 -24.54 27.25
C THR A 563 -11.84 -24.82 26.01
N THR A 564 -10.60 -25.26 26.17
CA THR A 564 -9.77 -25.75 25.07
C THR A 564 -9.64 -27.26 25.15
N GLN A 565 -9.51 -27.90 23.99
CA GLN A 565 -9.54 -29.35 23.83
C GLN A 565 -10.81 -30.00 24.41
N LEU A 566 -11.97 -29.38 24.23
CA LEU A 566 -13.27 -29.93 24.58
C LEU A 566 -13.37 -31.39 24.10
N PHE A 567 -13.80 -32.31 24.96
CA PHE A 567 -13.85 -33.77 24.73
C PHE A 567 -12.50 -34.52 24.75
N SER A 568 -11.36 -33.85 25.02
CA SER A 568 -10.07 -34.48 25.33
C SER A 568 -9.95 -34.84 26.82
N GLU A 569 -9.05 -35.76 27.17
CA GLU A 569 -8.65 -35.98 28.56
C GLU A 569 -7.83 -34.78 29.11
N ASP A 570 -7.12 -34.06 28.22
CA ASP A 570 -6.30 -32.87 28.53
C ASP A 570 -7.11 -31.54 28.47
N GLN A 571 -8.39 -31.57 28.85
CA GLN A 571 -9.24 -30.37 28.83
C GLN A 571 -8.72 -29.29 29.80
N THR A 572 -8.64 -28.05 29.31
CA THR A 572 -8.38 -26.89 30.18
C THR A 572 -9.53 -25.92 30.14
N HIS A 573 -10.02 -25.56 31.33
CA HIS A 573 -11.13 -24.64 31.53
C HIS A 573 -10.65 -23.29 32.03
N LEU A 574 -11.26 -22.22 31.53
CA LEU A 574 -11.09 -20.85 31.95
C LEU A 574 -12.47 -20.32 32.33
N PHE A 575 -12.60 -19.85 33.57
CA PHE A 575 -13.76 -19.09 33.99
C PHE A 575 -13.30 -17.79 34.63
N ARG A 576 -13.86 -16.67 34.19
CA ARG A 576 -13.57 -15.34 34.71
C ARG A 576 -14.86 -14.59 34.95
N ALA A 577 -15.03 -14.03 36.13
CA ALA A 577 -16.09 -13.09 36.44
C ALA A 577 -15.48 -11.71 36.70
N THR A 578 -16.01 -10.68 36.03
CA THR A 578 -15.56 -9.30 36.13
C THR A 578 -16.75 -8.42 36.47
N LEU A 579 -16.74 -7.78 37.64
CA LEU A 579 -17.70 -6.74 37.98
C LEU A 579 -17.07 -5.38 37.67
N SER A 580 -17.71 -4.56 36.86
CA SER A 580 -17.25 -3.20 36.56
C SER A 580 -18.31 -2.18 36.93
N LYS A 581 -17.88 -1.03 37.47
CA LYS A 581 -18.74 0.09 37.82
C LYS A 581 -18.08 1.37 37.31
N SER A 582 -18.70 2.04 36.33
CA SER A 582 -18.21 3.34 35.87
C SER A 582 -18.73 4.46 36.77
N PHE A 583 -17.83 5.36 37.17
CA PHE A 583 -18.12 6.51 38.04
C PHE A 583 -18.54 7.73 37.22
#